data_AF-A0A369ZC59-F1
#
_entry.id   AF-A0A369ZC59-F1
#
_cell.length_a   1.000
_cell.length_b   1.000
_cell.length_c   1.000
_cell.angle_alpha   90.00
_cell.angle_beta   90.00
_cell.angle_gamma   90.00
#
_symmetry.space_group_name_H-M   'P 1'
#
loop_
_entity.id
_entity.type
_entity.pdbx_description
1 polymer ?
#
loop_
_entity_poly.entity_id
_entity_poly.type
_entity_poly.pdbx_seq_one_letter_code
_entity_poly.pdbx_strand_id
1 'polypeptide(L)'
;MKKMLLASLVATGFAYANQPQTFTNSNTTLHTYEFTNTYDLVVPKGAAGQTNLWVPLPFDSDYQNVKSIEFEGNYDKAFITENNQYGAKTLYANWNDKAEKRLLKVKMVVQTQDREYGKTGGLSQYQMPEKIEYNIDVQPYLKATDHIKIDGIVKEFADKIVGNETNPLKKAALIHQWIVKNMERDNSVLGCGDGDVEKILTTGVLKGKCTDINSVFVALARAVNIPAREIFGIRLGAAPKMSAYSATAFGSAKDGVANVNGGQHCRAEFYLAGFGWVPVDSADVAKMRLAEKKSVDDKETQAVANYLFGNWEANWVGFNHARDFALYPTPELTPLNNFGYPYAEVGGEPLNSFNAKEFGYEFISKEIQ
;
A
#
# COMPACT_ATOMS: atom_id res chain seq x y z
N MET A 1 53.89 26.41 -57.06
CA MET A 1 52.89 26.35 -55.98
C MET A 1 52.13 25.03 -56.09
N LYS A 2 52.47 24.03 -55.25
CA LYS A 2 51.79 22.73 -55.18
C LYS A 2 50.51 22.88 -54.36
N LYS A 3 49.34 22.57 -54.92
CA LYS A 3 48.06 22.53 -54.21
C LYS A 3 47.87 21.14 -53.59
N MET A 4 47.77 21.07 -52.26
CA MET A 4 47.32 19.87 -51.54
C MET A 4 45.78 19.84 -51.53
N LEU A 5 45.18 18.72 -51.92
CA LEU A 5 43.78 18.39 -51.61
C LEU A 5 43.75 17.69 -50.25
N LEU A 6 42.93 18.20 -49.33
CA LEU A 6 42.51 17.48 -48.13
C LEU A 6 41.19 16.77 -48.43
N ALA A 7 41.14 15.46 -48.26
CA ALA A 7 39.90 14.68 -48.26
C ALA A 7 39.40 14.54 -46.82
N SER A 8 38.21 15.07 -46.54
CA SER A 8 37.52 14.91 -45.26
C SER A 8 36.58 13.70 -45.33
N LEU A 9 36.87 12.66 -44.55
CA LEU A 9 35.97 11.53 -44.29
C LEU A 9 34.87 11.96 -43.32
N VAL A 10 33.61 11.87 -43.74
CA VAL A 10 32.44 12.00 -42.87
C VAL A 10 32.11 10.62 -42.32
N ALA A 11 32.29 10.42 -41.02
CA ALA A 11 31.81 9.23 -40.33
C ALA A 11 30.34 9.43 -39.94
N THR A 12 29.44 8.70 -40.57
CA THR A 12 28.03 8.61 -40.18
C THR A 12 27.90 7.66 -38.98
N GLY A 13 27.63 8.21 -37.80
CA GLY A 13 27.24 7.42 -36.63
C GLY A 13 25.81 6.91 -36.79
N PHE A 14 25.62 5.59 -36.74
CA PHE A 14 24.30 5.00 -36.59
C PHE A 14 23.85 5.14 -35.13
N ALA A 15 22.85 5.98 -34.87
CA ALA A 15 22.13 5.96 -33.61
C ALA A 15 21.21 4.72 -33.62
N TYR A 16 21.47 3.76 -32.75
CA TYR A 16 20.52 2.70 -32.45
C TYR A 16 19.34 3.33 -31.69
N ALA A 17 18.20 3.46 -32.36
CA ALA A 17 16.96 3.81 -31.68
C ALA A 17 16.56 2.64 -30.77
N ASN A 18 16.51 2.88 -29.46
CA ASN A 18 15.91 1.94 -28.52
C ASN A 18 14.44 1.72 -28.92
N GLN A 19 14.12 0.49 -29.33
CA GLN A 19 12.73 0.09 -29.57
C GLN A 19 11.95 0.26 -28.26
N PRO A 20 10.76 0.90 -28.29
CA PRO A 20 9.92 0.98 -27.10
C PRO A 20 9.57 -0.44 -26.63
N GLN A 21 9.89 -0.76 -25.39
CA GLN A 21 9.46 -2.02 -24.78
C GLN A 21 7.94 -2.00 -24.66
N THR A 22 7.25 -2.78 -25.48
CA THR A 22 5.81 -2.97 -25.40
C THR A 22 5.52 -4.06 -24.39
N PHE A 23 5.14 -3.67 -23.17
CA PHE A 23 4.63 -4.62 -22.18
C PHE A 23 3.18 -4.97 -22.51
N THR A 24 2.82 -6.25 -22.41
CA THR A 24 1.41 -6.67 -22.43
C THR A 24 0.67 -6.02 -21.27
N ASN A 25 -0.55 -5.53 -21.53
CA ASN A 25 -1.39 -4.97 -20.46
C ASN A 25 -1.57 -6.04 -19.36
N SER A 26 -0.96 -5.77 -18.21
CA SER A 26 -0.95 -6.67 -17.06
C SER A 26 -2.08 -6.34 -16.08
N ASN A 27 -2.90 -5.32 -16.38
CA ASN A 27 -4.13 -5.02 -15.66
C ASN A 27 -5.25 -5.83 -16.30
N THR A 28 -5.74 -6.85 -15.60
CA THR A 28 -6.56 -7.91 -16.21
C THR A 28 -8.04 -7.81 -15.83
N THR A 29 -8.42 -8.33 -14.68
CA THR A 29 -9.82 -8.41 -14.22
C THR A 29 -10.24 -7.08 -13.64
N LEU A 30 -11.36 -6.54 -14.14
CA LEU A 30 -12.00 -5.33 -13.64
C LEU A 30 -13.02 -5.68 -12.56
N HIS A 31 -13.01 -4.92 -11.47
CA HIS A 31 -14.02 -4.98 -10.41
C HIS A 31 -14.60 -3.58 -10.21
N THR A 32 -15.89 -3.50 -9.88
CA THR A 32 -16.53 -2.25 -9.48
C THR A 32 -17.21 -2.46 -8.14
N TYR A 33 -16.95 -1.56 -7.19
CA TYR A 33 -17.51 -1.61 -5.86
C TYR A 33 -18.24 -0.32 -5.52
N GLU A 34 -19.44 -0.46 -4.97
CA GLU A 34 -20.06 0.55 -4.14
C GLU A 34 -19.54 0.38 -2.71
N PHE A 35 -18.75 1.34 -2.23
CA PHE A 35 -18.14 1.32 -0.91
C PHE A 35 -18.74 2.42 -0.03
N THR A 36 -19.44 2.02 1.04
CA THR A 36 -20.15 2.90 1.94
C THR A 36 -19.50 2.89 3.32
N ASN A 37 -19.02 4.04 3.76
CA ASN A 37 -18.54 4.29 5.11
C ASN A 37 -19.61 5.04 5.91
N THR A 38 -20.12 4.43 6.96
CA THR A 38 -21.08 5.06 7.88
C THR A 38 -20.41 5.31 9.22
N TYR A 39 -20.62 6.49 9.77
CA TYR A 39 -20.12 6.92 11.06
C TYR A 39 -21.29 7.42 11.92
N ASP A 40 -21.36 6.93 13.16
CA ASP A 40 -22.09 7.52 14.30
C ASP A 40 -21.08 7.56 15.46
N LEU A 41 -20.22 8.59 15.45
CA LEU A 41 -19.04 8.60 16.33
C LEU A 41 -19.46 8.55 17.80
N VAL A 42 -18.84 7.62 18.53
CA VAL A 42 -19.09 7.45 19.97
C VAL A 42 -18.17 8.37 20.75
N VAL A 43 -18.75 9.25 21.55
CA VAL A 43 -18.01 10.11 22.47
C VAL A 43 -17.66 9.33 23.74
N PRO A 44 -16.37 9.13 24.06
CA PRO A 44 -15.98 8.44 25.30
C PRO A 44 -16.51 9.18 26.53
N LYS A 45 -16.83 8.43 27.59
CA LYS A 45 -17.32 9.01 28.84
C LYS A 45 -16.28 9.98 29.41
N GLY A 46 -16.67 11.23 29.61
CA GLY A 46 -15.81 12.28 30.15
C GLY A 46 -15.07 13.11 29.09
N ALA A 47 -15.08 12.69 27.83
CA ALA A 47 -14.64 13.54 26.73
C ALA A 47 -15.69 14.63 26.44
N ALA A 48 -15.23 15.84 26.13
CA ALA A 48 -16.08 16.99 25.82
C ALA A 48 -15.34 17.91 24.84
N GLY A 49 -16.09 18.69 24.07
CA GLY A 49 -15.54 19.60 23.06
C GLY A 49 -15.95 19.21 21.64
N GLN A 50 -15.39 19.94 20.67
CA GLN A 50 -15.68 19.70 19.25
C GLN A 50 -15.19 18.31 18.84
N THR A 51 -15.94 17.67 17.94
CA THR A 51 -15.53 16.40 17.32
C THR A 51 -14.99 16.70 15.93
N ASN A 52 -13.80 16.19 15.62
CA ASN A 52 -13.19 16.29 14.30
C ASN A 52 -12.95 14.87 13.76
N LEU A 53 -13.20 14.66 12.47
CA LEU A 53 -13.05 13.39 11.78
C LEU A 53 -12.30 13.60 10.46
N TRP A 54 -11.29 12.78 10.22
CA TRP A 54 -10.53 12.68 8.98
C TRP A 54 -10.72 11.27 8.42
N VAL A 55 -11.34 11.17 7.24
CA VAL A 55 -11.59 9.91 6.55
C VAL A 55 -10.62 9.79 5.37
N PRO A 56 -9.79 8.72 5.31
CA PRO A 56 -8.97 8.47 4.14
C PRO A 56 -9.85 8.14 2.94
N LEU A 57 -9.57 8.78 1.80
CA LEU A 57 -10.27 8.55 0.54
C LEU A 57 -9.35 7.90 -0.48
N PRO A 58 -9.89 7.08 -1.41
CA PRO A 58 -9.11 6.50 -2.49
C PRO A 58 -8.50 7.54 -3.44
N PHE A 59 -7.32 7.22 -3.97
CA PHE A 59 -6.66 7.96 -5.05
C PHE A 59 -6.90 7.29 -6.41
N ASP A 60 -6.57 8.00 -7.50
CA ASP A 60 -6.65 7.46 -8.86
C ASP A 60 -5.27 6.97 -9.33
N SER A 61 -5.25 5.81 -10.00
CA SER A 61 -4.05 5.24 -10.63
C SER A 61 -4.41 4.46 -11.91
N ASP A 62 -3.43 3.80 -12.51
CA ASP A 62 -3.62 2.90 -13.66
C ASP A 62 -4.38 1.61 -13.32
N TYR A 63 -4.50 1.26 -12.03
CA TYR A 63 -5.17 0.04 -11.57
C TYR A 63 -6.38 0.31 -10.65
N GLN A 64 -6.67 1.57 -10.32
CA GLN A 64 -7.89 1.94 -9.60
C GLN A 64 -8.37 3.34 -9.98
N ASN A 65 -9.69 3.52 -10.04
CA ASN A 65 -10.29 4.80 -10.37
C ASN A 65 -11.54 5.06 -9.53
N VAL A 66 -11.63 6.26 -8.97
CA VAL A 66 -12.78 6.72 -8.20
C VAL A 66 -13.79 7.36 -9.15
N LYS A 67 -14.96 6.72 -9.29
CA LYS A 67 -16.04 7.18 -10.16
C LYS A 67 -16.89 8.25 -9.50
N SER A 68 -17.15 8.12 -8.21
CA SER A 68 -17.90 9.10 -7.43
C SER A 68 -17.51 9.05 -5.96
N ILE A 69 -17.65 10.20 -5.30
CA ILE A 69 -17.63 10.36 -3.85
C ILE A 69 -18.81 11.25 -3.49
N GLU A 70 -19.73 10.73 -2.71
CA GLU A 70 -20.89 11.45 -2.18
C GLU A 70 -20.86 11.35 -0.67
N PHE A 71 -21.16 12.43 0.04
CA PHE A 71 -21.23 12.38 1.50
C PHE A 71 -22.36 13.24 2.05
N GLU A 72 -23.02 12.71 3.07
CA GLU A 72 -24.14 13.33 3.78
C GLU A 72 -23.99 13.13 5.29
N GLY A 73 -24.60 14.00 6.09
CA GLY A 73 -24.46 13.93 7.54
C GLY A 73 -25.05 15.14 8.23
N ASN A 74 -24.86 15.21 9.56
CA ASN A 74 -25.26 16.36 10.38
C ASN A 74 -24.05 17.19 10.86
N TYR A 75 -22.98 17.20 10.07
CA TYR A 75 -21.77 17.97 10.35
C TYR A 75 -22.02 19.48 10.23
N ASP A 76 -21.25 20.27 10.98
CA ASP A 76 -21.23 21.73 10.83
C ASP A 76 -20.39 22.15 9.61
N LYS A 77 -19.30 21.42 9.37
CA LYS A 77 -18.38 21.66 8.25
C LYS A 77 -17.85 20.32 7.73
N ALA A 78 -17.82 20.16 6.41
CA ALA A 78 -17.11 19.09 5.76
C ALA A 78 -16.50 19.53 4.43
N PHE A 79 -15.33 19.00 4.08
CA PHE A 79 -14.66 19.25 2.80
C PHE A 79 -13.60 18.19 2.50
N ILE A 80 -13.32 17.97 1.21
CA ILE A 80 -12.22 17.12 0.76
C ILE A 80 -10.97 17.97 0.57
N THR A 81 -9.82 17.46 0.99
CA THR A 81 -8.52 18.12 0.85
C THR A 81 -7.41 17.12 0.57
N GLU A 82 -6.39 17.59 -0.13
CA GLU A 82 -5.11 16.90 -0.35
C GLU A 82 -3.95 17.74 0.21
N ASN A 83 -4.25 18.71 1.09
CA ASN A 83 -3.27 19.64 1.66
C ASN A 83 -2.39 18.96 2.71
N ASN A 84 -1.52 18.07 2.26
CA ASN A 84 -0.50 17.41 3.06
C ASN A 84 0.68 17.01 2.16
N GLN A 85 1.80 16.65 2.77
CA GLN A 85 3.05 16.34 2.07
C GLN A 85 2.92 15.23 1.00
N TYR A 86 1.97 14.31 1.17
CA TYR A 86 1.82 13.14 0.32
C TYR A 86 0.61 13.23 -0.63
N GLY A 87 -0.14 14.33 -0.62
CA GLY A 87 -1.40 14.44 -1.37
C GLY A 87 -2.45 13.40 -0.93
N ALA A 88 -2.38 12.91 0.30
CA ALA A 88 -3.33 11.92 0.81
C ALA A 88 -4.74 12.53 0.85
N LYS A 89 -5.61 12.07 -0.05
CA LYS A 89 -6.98 12.58 -0.18
C LYS A 89 -7.77 12.26 1.08
N THR A 90 -8.30 13.31 1.69
CA THR A 90 -8.92 13.26 3.01
C THR A 90 -10.26 13.97 2.98
N LEU A 91 -11.33 13.32 3.44
CA LEU A 91 -12.56 14.01 3.81
C LEU A 91 -12.48 14.41 5.27
N TYR A 92 -12.48 15.71 5.53
CA TYR A 92 -12.61 16.27 6.87
C TYR A 92 -14.08 16.56 7.17
N ALA A 93 -14.53 16.24 8.39
CA ALA A 93 -15.84 16.63 8.92
C ALA A 93 -15.73 17.03 10.40
N ASN A 94 -16.58 17.94 10.84
CA ASN A 94 -16.57 18.47 12.20
C ASN A 94 -17.99 18.69 12.77
N TRP A 95 -18.09 18.56 14.08
CA TRP A 95 -19.28 18.85 14.88
C TRP A 95 -18.92 19.67 16.11
N ASN A 96 -19.76 20.62 16.47
CA ASN A 96 -19.64 21.35 17.73
C ASN A 96 -19.84 20.45 18.96
N ASP A 97 -19.48 20.99 20.13
CA ASP A 97 -19.52 20.33 21.43
C ASP A 97 -20.94 19.97 21.92
N LYS A 98 -21.98 20.58 21.34
CA LYS A 98 -23.39 20.36 21.68
C LYS A 98 -24.09 19.37 20.75
N ALA A 99 -23.40 18.82 19.74
CA ALA A 99 -24.01 17.85 18.85
C ALA A 99 -24.52 16.64 19.67
N GLU A 100 -25.75 16.19 19.41
CA GLU A 100 -26.28 14.97 20.06
C GLU A 100 -25.73 13.72 19.38
N LYS A 101 -25.52 13.79 18.06
CA LYS A 101 -25.03 12.72 17.18
C LYS A 101 -23.97 13.25 16.24
N ARG A 102 -23.03 12.39 15.82
CA ARG A 102 -21.98 12.72 14.84
C ARG A 102 -22.09 11.77 13.65
N LEU A 103 -23.04 12.07 12.78
CA LEU A 103 -23.43 11.23 11.66
C LEU A 103 -22.72 11.69 10.39
N LEU A 104 -21.99 10.78 9.76
CA LEU A 104 -21.45 10.96 8.43
C LEU A 104 -21.64 9.66 7.65
N LYS A 105 -22.17 9.74 6.43
CA LYS A 105 -22.16 8.64 5.47
C LYS A 105 -21.39 9.10 4.24
N VAL A 106 -20.42 8.29 3.82
CA VAL A 106 -19.62 8.50 2.62
C VAL A 106 -19.88 7.32 1.69
N LYS A 107 -20.45 7.58 0.53
CA LYS A 107 -20.67 6.61 -0.52
C LYS A 107 -19.67 6.85 -1.64
N MET A 108 -18.94 5.81 -2.01
CA MET A 108 -17.96 5.86 -3.10
C MET A 108 -18.29 4.77 -4.12
N VAL A 109 -18.12 5.08 -5.40
CA VAL A 109 -18.03 4.06 -6.43
C VAL A 109 -16.59 4.00 -6.90
N VAL A 110 -15.95 2.85 -6.74
CA VAL A 110 -14.55 2.62 -7.09
C VAL A 110 -14.44 1.46 -8.06
N GLN A 111 -13.61 1.64 -9.08
CA GLN A 111 -13.27 0.61 -10.05
C GLN A 111 -11.83 0.20 -9.81
N THR A 112 -11.54 -1.10 -9.72
CA THR A 112 -10.19 -1.61 -9.46
C THR A 112 -9.84 -2.70 -10.48
N GLN A 113 -8.55 -2.87 -10.76
CA GLN A 113 -8.06 -3.85 -11.72
C GLN A 113 -6.96 -4.71 -11.12
N ASP A 114 -7.06 -6.02 -11.34
CA ASP A 114 -6.01 -6.96 -10.95
C ASP A 114 -4.72 -6.59 -11.67
N ARG A 115 -3.62 -6.45 -10.92
CA ARG A 115 -2.28 -6.26 -11.48
C ARG A 115 -1.60 -7.62 -11.52
N GLU A 116 -1.30 -8.14 -12.70
CA GLU A 116 -0.84 -9.53 -12.89
C GLU A 116 0.48 -9.64 -13.69
N TYR A 117 1.48 -8.79 -13.40
CA TYR A 117 2.76 -8.78 -14.14
C TYR A 117 3.53 -10.09 -14.02
N GLY A 118 3.47 -10.76 -12.85
CA GLY A 118 4.14 -12.04 -12.65
C GLY A 118 3.46 -13.17 -13.44
N LYS A 119 2.12 -13.25 -13.35
CA LYS A 119 1.32 -14.31 -13.98
C LYS A 119 1.26 -14.20 -15.50
N THR A 120 1.21 -12.98 -16.04
CA THR A 120 1.18 -12.73 -17.49
C THR A 120 2.57 -12.83 -18.14
N GLY A 121 3.63 -13.03 -17.35
CA GLY A 121 5.01 -13.10 -17.82
C GLY A 121 5.65 -11.72 -18.07
N GLY A 122 4.96 -10.62 -17.76
CA GLY A 122 5.49 -9.26 -17.90
C GLY A 122 6.81 -9.05 -17.14
N LEU A 123 6.92 -9.57 -15.90
CA LEU A 123 8.17 -9.49 -15.15
C LEU A 123 9.33 -10.28 -15.77
N SER A 124 9.04 -11.38 -16.47
CA SER A 124 10.07 -12.17 -17.16
C SER A 124 10.64 -11.44 -18.39
N GLN A 125 9.94 -10.43 -18.89
CA GLN A 125 10.38 -9.59 -20.00
C GLN A 125 11.20 -8.37 -19.54
N TYR A 126 11.29 -8.12 -18.23
CA TYR A 126 12.07 -7.00 -17.71
C TYR A 126 13.55 -7.14 -18.08
N GLN A 127 14.07 -6.09 -18.71
CA GLN A 127 15.50 -5.95 -18.98
C GLN A 127 16.03 -4.77 -18.18
N MET A 128 16.99 -5.05 -17.30
CA MET A 128 17.64 -4.02 -16.51
C MET A 128 18.36 -3.03 -17.45
N PRO A 129 18.07 -1.73 -17.39
CA PRO A 129 18.80 -0.73 -18.17
C PRO A 129 20.29 -0.71 -17.82
N GLU A 130 21.15 -0.35 -18.78
CA GLU A 130 22.59 -0.19 -18.53
C GLU A 130 22.89 0.83 -17.43
N LYS A 131 22.04 1.86 -17.34
CA LYS A 131 22.08 2.88 -16.30
C LYS A 131 20.70 2.99 -15.65
N ILE A 132 20.65 2.78 -14.33
CA ILE A 132 19.43 2.96 -13.54
C ILE A 132 19.31 4.44 -13.16
N GLU A 133 18.31 5.10 -13.74
CA GLU A 133 17.88 6.44 -13.35
C GLU A 133 16.38 6.41 -13.05
N TYR A 134 15.99 7.07 -11.96
CA TYR A 134 14.60 7.14 -11.53
C TYR A 134 14.04 8.54 -11.76
N ASN A 135 12.79 8.60 -12.24
CA ASN A 135 12.05 9.83 -12.40
C ASN A 135 11.93 10.58 -11.06
N ILE A 136 11.78 11.91 -11.13
CA ILE A 136 11.77 12.78 -9.95
C ILE A 136 10.65 12.44 -8.94
N ASP A 137 9.51 11.96 -9.44
CA ASP A 137 8.36 11.52 -8.64
C ASP A 137 8.60 10.17 -7.93
N VAL A 138 9.58 9.38 -8.40
CA VAL A 138 9.96 8.09 -7.82
C VAL A 138 11.08 8.24 -6.78
N GLN A 139 11.97 9.21 -6.95
CA GLN A 139 13.13 9.42 -6.07
C GLN A 139 12.83 9.56 -4.57
N PRO A 140 11.71 10.19 -4.13
CA PRO A 140 11.34 10.23 -2.71
C PRO A 140 11.25 8.83 -2.09
N TYR A 141 10.84 7.83 -2.86
CA TYR A 141 10.69 6.44 -2.40
C TYR A 141 12.00 5.67 -2.30
N LEU A 142 13.15 6.33 -2.46
CA LEU A 142 14.47 5.83 -2.06
C LEU A 142 14.88 6.30 -0.66
N LYS A 143 14.22 7.31 -0.12
CA LYS A 143 14.65 7.99 1.10
C LYS A 143 14.13 7.28 2.35
N ALA A 144 14.87 7.42 3.44
CA ALA A 144 14.43 7.01 4.76
C ALA A 144 13.28 7.91 5.26
N THR A 145 12.46 7.37 6.15
CA THR A 145 11.52 8.12 7.00
C THR A 145 11.76 7.78 8.46
N ASP A 146 10.87 8.19 9.37
CA ASP A 146 11.04 7.88 10.79
C ASP A 146 10.83 6.40 11.07
N HIS A 147 9.78 5.80 10.52
CA HIS A 147 9.53 4.36 10.68
C HIS A 147 10.26 3.49 9.64
N ILE A 148 10.76 4.08 8.54
CA ILE A 148 11.48 3.37 7.47
C ILE A 148 12.94 3.86 7.43
N LYS A 149 13.78 3.35 8.33
CA LYS A 149 15.23 3.52 8.24
C LYS A 149 15.80 2.65 7.12
N ILE A 150 16.95 3.05 6.54
CA ILE A 150 17.57 2.35 5.40
C ILE A 150 19.07 2.10 5.60
N ASP A 151 19.60 2.51 6.75
CA ASP A 151 20.98 2.40 7.20
C ASP A 151 21.08 1.42 8.38
N GLY A 152 22.24 1.38 9.05
CA GLY A 152 22.49 0.54 10.22
C GLY A 152 22.08 -0.92 10.00
N ILE A 153 21.32 -1.47 10.96
CA ILE A 153 20.87 -2.85 10.92
C ILE A 153 20.00 -3.16 9.69
N VAL A 154 19.22 -2.20 9.19
CA VAL A 154 18.39 -2.40 7.99
C VAL A 154 19.31 -2.66 6.80
N LYS A 155 20.35 -1.86 6.63
CA LYS A 155 21.33 -2.02 5.55
C LYS A 155 22.11 -3.33 5.68
N GLU A 156 22.52 -3.70 6.89
CA GLU A 156 23.22 -4.97 7.14
C GLU A 156 22.39 -6.19 6.75
N PHE A 157 21.11 -6.22 7.14
CA PHE A 157 20.19 -7.27 6.71
C PHE A 157 20.00 -7.25 5.20
N ALA A 158 19.76 -6.08 4.60
CA ALA A 158 19.52 -5.97 3.17
C ALA A 158 20.73 -6.46 2.35
N ASP A 159 21.95 -6.05 2.71
CA ASP A 159 23.19 -6.49 2.08
C ASP A 159 23.43 -8.00 2.23
N LYS A 160 23.17 -8.54 3.42
CA LYS A 160 23.27 -9.98 3.66
C LYS A 160 22.27 -10.78 2.82
N ILE A 161 21.05 -10.28 2.67
CA ILE A 161 19.98 -10.94 1.91
C ILE A 161 20.30 -10.94 0.41
N VAL A 162 20.74 -9.80 -0.13
CA VAL A 162 20.96 -9.66 -1.58
C VAL A 162 22.35 -10.13 -2.03
N GLY A 163 23.34 -10.13 -1.13
CA GLY A 163 24.72 -10.48 -1.44
C GLY A 163 25.28 -9.66 -2.59
N ASN A 164 25.82 -10.34 -3.61
CA ASN A 164 26.40 -9.70 -4.80
C ASN A 164 25.42 -9.55 -5.97
N GLU A 165 24.12 -9.80 -5.76
CA GLU A 165 23.13 -9.60 -6.81
C GLU A 165 23.08 -8.12 -7.19
N THR A 166 22.97 -7.82 -8.49
CA THR A 166 22.93 -6.45 -9.02
C THR A 166 21.59 -6.11 -9.65
N ASN A 167 20.86 -7.12 -10.13
CA ASN A 167 19.57 -6.94 -10.77
C ASN A 167 18.47 -6.59 -9.73
N PRO A 168 17.81 -5.43 -9.83
CA PRO A 168 16.84 -4.98 -8.83
C PRO A 168 15.62 -5.90 -8.70
N LEU A 169 15.15 -6.53 -9.79
CA LEU A 169 14.05 -7.50 -9.73
C LEU A 169 14.45 -8.73 -8.90
N LYS A 170 15.67 -9.24 -9.10
CA LYS A 170 16.18 -10.38 -8.34
C LYS A 170 16.44 -10.04 -6.88
N LYS A 171 16.98 -8.86 -6.59
CA LYS A 171 17.12 -8.34 -5.22
C LYS A 171 15.77 -8.28 -4.50
N ALA A 172 14.76 -7.69 -5.14
CA ALA A 172 13.40 -7.63 -4.58
C ALA A 172 12.82 -9.03 -4.32
N ALA A 173 13.05 -9.99 -5.22
CA ALA A 173 12.62 -11.37 -5.03
C ALA A 173 13.32 -12.04 -3.82
N LEU A 174 14.63 -11.84 -3.66
CA LEU A 174 15.39 -12.34 -2.50
C LEU A 174 14.86 -11.76 -1.17
N ILE A 175 14.55 -10.46 -1.15
CA ILE A 175 13.96 -9.79 0.01
C ILE A 175 12.58 -10.37 0.33
N HIS A 176 11.70 -10.50 -0.67
CA HIS A 176 10.37 -11.10 -0.49
C HIS A 176 10.47 -12.53 0.05
N GLN A 177 11.33 -13.36 -0.55
CA GLN A 177 11.55 -14.75 -0.10
C GLN A 177 12.12 -14.82 1.32
N TRP A 178 13.04 -13.93 1.67
CA TRP A 178 13.56 -13.86 3.04
C TRP A 178 12.43 -13.52 4.03
N ILE A 179 11.55 -12.57 3.70
CA ILE A 179 10.40 -12.24 4.55
C ILE A 179 9.45 -13.43 4.68
N VAL A 180 9.07 -14.05 3.56
CA VAL A 180 8.20 -15.24 3.56
C VAL A 180 8.76 -16.36 4.44
N LYS A 181 10.09 -16.53 4.43
CA LYS A 181 10.77 -17.56 5.20
C LYS A 181 10.88 -17.25 6.69
N ASN A 182 11.14 -16.00 7.05
CA ASN A 182 11.56 -15.65 8.40
C ASN A 182 10.50 -14.91 9.22
N MET A 183 9.53 -14.27 8.58
CA MET A 183 8.50 -13.51 9.28
C MET A 183 7.20 -14.29 9.47
N GLU A 184 6.48 -14.00 10.57
CA GLU A 184 5.19 -14.60 10.89
C GLU A 184 4.11 -13.56 11.21
N ARG A 185 2.85 -13.93 11.00
CA ARG A 185 1.71 -13.11 11.38
C ARG A 185 1.50 -13.17 12.89
N ASP A 186 1.33 -12.02 13.53
CA ASP A 186 0.90 -11.89 14.92
C ASP A 186 -0.42 -11.12 15.00
N ASN A 187 -1.49 -11.79 15.44
CA ASN A 187 -2.81 -11.17 15.55
C ASN A 187 -3.00 -10.32 16.82
N SER A 188 -2.08 -10.40 17.80
CA SER A 188 -2.11 -9.61 19.03
C SER A 188 -1.68 -8.16 18.83
N VAL A 189 -0.92 -7.88 17.77
CA VAL A 189 -0.52 -6.52 17.37
C VAL A 189 -1.75 -5.67 17.07
N LEU A 190 -1.80 -4.45 17.59
CA LEU A 190 -2.93 -3.53 17.39
C LEU A 190 -3.00 -3.05 15.93
N GLY A 191 -4.22 -2.91 15.39
CA GLY A 191 -4.42 -2.42 14.03
C GLY A 191 -3.71 -3.25 12.97
N CYS A 192 -2.92 -2.58 12.12
CA CYS A 192 -2.07 -3.20 11.09
C CYS A 192 -0.58 -3.29 11.47
N GLY A 193 -0.20 -2.87 12.69
CA GLY A 193 1.19 -2.68 13.10
C GLY A 193 1.68 -1.24 12.95
N ASP A 194 2.77 -0.92 13.66
CA ASP A 194 3.43 0.39 13.58
C ASP A 194 4.45 0.44 12.43
N GLY A 195 4.95 -0.71 11.95
CA GLY A 195 5.95 -0.73 10.88
C GLY A 195 7.27 -0.09 11.26
N ASP A 196 7.66 -0.10 12.53
CA ASP A 196 9.00 0.29 12.98
C ASP A 196 10.02 -0.79 12.61
N VAL A 197 10.66 -0.63 11.45
CA VAL A 197 11.54 -1.66 10.88
C VAL A 197 12.83 -1.82 11.68
N GLU A 198 13.41 -0.72 12.16
CA GLU A 198 14.64 -0.78 12.95
C GLU A 198 14.42 -1.59 14.22
N LYS A 199 13.31 -1.38 14.91
CA LYS A 199 12.92 -2.16 16.10
C LYS A 199 12.68 -3.63 15.77
N ILE A 200 11.96 -3.94 14.69
CA ILE A 200 11.68 -5.33 14.28
C ILE A 200 12.99 -6.10 14.04
N LEU A 201 13.92 -5.52 13.28
CA LEU A 201 15.19 -6.17 12.95
C LEU A 201 16.15 -6.22 14.15
N THR A 202 16.18 -5.18 15.00
CA THR A 202 17.06 -5.12 16.18
C THR A 202 16.64 -6.12 17.26
N THR A 203 15.35 -6.23 17.51
CA THR A 203 14.83 -7.17 18.52
C THR A 203 14.85 -8.62 18.02
N GLY A 204 14.87 -8.84 16.71
CA GLY A 204 14.71 -10.16 16.10
C GLY A 204 13.31 -10.74 16.27
N VAL A 205 12.35 -9.97 16.77
CA VAL A 205 10.93 -10.35 16.83
C VAL A 205 10.34 -10.15 15.44
N LEU A 206 10.64 -11.09 14.56
CA LEU A 206 10.22 -11.10 13.15
C LEU A 206 8.74 -11.47 13.00
N LYS A 207 7.86 -10.83 13.76
CA LYS A 207 6.42 -11.06 13.74
C LYS A 207 5.65 -9.76 13.72
N GLY A 208 4.49 -9.76 13.09
CA GLY A 208 3.63 -8.59 13.07
C GLY A 208 2.44 -8.73 12.15
N LYS A 209 1.85 -7.60 11.76
CA LYS A 209 0.75 -7.52 10.81
C LYS A 209 1.21 -6.93 9.48
N CYS A 210 0.26 -6.48 8.66
CA CYS A 210 0.56 -6.12 7.28
C CYS A 210 1.44 -4.88 7.13
N THR A 211 1.27 -3.88 8.00
CA THR A 211 2.18 -2.72 8.01
C THR A 211 3.58 -3.16 8.45
N ASP A 212 3.71 -3.97 9.51
CA ASP A 212 5.03 -4.45 9.98
C ASP A 212 5.79 -5.21 8.89
N ILE A 213 5.14 -6.21 8.30
CA ILE A 213 5.79 -7.12 7.34
C ILE A 213 6.10 -6.41 6.01
N ASN A 214 5.17 -5.63 5.47
CA ASN A 214 5.39 -4.93 4.21
C ASN A 214 6.30 -3.69 4.38
N SER A 215 6.37 -3.08 5.57
CA SER A 215 7.37 -2.05 5.89
C SER A 215 8.80 -2.63 5.87
N VAL A 216 9.00 -3.85 6.40
CA VAL A 216 10.30 -4.54 6.29
C VAL A 216 10.71 -4.74 4.83
N PHE A 217 9.78 -5.15 3.95
CA PHE A 217 10.06 -5.23 2.51
C PHE A 217 10.53 -3.88 1.95
N VAL A 218 9.78 -2.81 2.22
CA VAL A 218 10.06 -1.47 1.71
C VAL A 218 11.42 -0.96 2.20
N ALA A 219 11.70 -1.05 3.50
CA ALA A 219 12.95 -0.60 4.09
C ALA A 219 14.17 -1.35 3.53
N LEU A 220 14.09 -2.68 3.45
CA LEU A 220 15.16 -3.50 2.89
C LEU A 220 15.38 -3.20 1.40
N ALA A 221 14.30 -3.00 0.63
CA ALA A 221 14.40 -2.63 -0.79
C ALA A 221 15.06 -1.25 -0.97
N ARG A 222 14.64 -0.24 -0.19
CA ARG A 222 15.24 1.10 -0.23
C ARG A 222 16.71 1.08 0.17
N ALA A 223 17.08 0.28 1.18
CA ALA A 223 18.46 0.12 1.64
C ALA A 223 19.41 -0.42 0.53
N VAL A 224 18.88 -1.13 -0.47
CA VAL A 224 19.66 -1.62 -1.63
C VAL A 224 19.38 -0.83 -2.91
N ASN A 225 18.91 0.41 -2.76
CA ASN A 225 18.64 1.39 -3.82
C ASN A 225 17.51 0.99 -4.79
N ILE A 226 16.47 0.31 -4.29
CA ILE A 226 15.25 0.04 -5.05
C ILE A 226 14.15 0.94 -4.47
N PRO A 227 13.56 1.87 -5.26
CA PRO A 227 12.45 2.67 -4.77
C PRO A 227 11.29 1.74 -4.41
N ALA A 228 10.75 1.91 -3.22
CA ALA A 228 9.67 1.07 -2.72
C ALA A 228 8.73 1.88 -1.83
N ARG A 229 7.44 1.51 -1.79
CA ARG A 229 6.46 2.18 -0.94
C ARG A 229 5.37 1.24 -0.48
N GLU A 230 4.84 1.54 0.69
CA GLU A 230 3.60 0.98 1.19
C GLU A 230 2.41 1.67 0.52
N ILE A 231 1.29 0.94 0.47
CA ILE A 231 -0.02 1.48 0.14
C ILE A 231 -0.97 1.06 1.25
N PHE A 232 -1.53 2.05 1.93
CA PHE A 232 -2.55 1.86 2.95
C PHE A 232 -3.93 1.89 2.30
N GLY A 233 -4.75 0.89 2.59
CA GLY A 233 -6.03 0.73 1.95
C GLY A 233 -6.94 -0.25 2.70
N ILE A 234 -7.98 -0.70 2.00
CA ILE A 234 -8.97 -1.61 2.57
C ILE A 234 -9.41 -2.64 1.54
N ARG A 235 -9.67 -3.87 1.99
CA ARG A 235 -10.34 -4.90 1.18
C ARG A 235 -11.80 -4.52 0.99
N LEU A 236 -12.32 -4.83 -0.19
CA LEU A 236 -13.67 -4.51 -0.64
C LEU A 236 -14.54 -5.75 -0.86
N GLY A 237 -13.96 -6.95 -0.91
CA GLY A 237 -14.75 -8.16 -1.14
C GLY A 237 -13.95 -9.45 -1.09
N ALA A 238 -14.54 -10.49 -1.67
CA ALA A 238 -13.88 -11.78 -1.87
C ALA A 238 -12.70 -11.64 -2.84
N ALA A 239 -11.73 -12.55 -2.73
CA ALA A 239 -10.60 -12.66 -3.64
C ALA A 239 -10.72 -13.99 -4.41
N PRO A 240 -11.56 -14.13 -5.45
CA PRO A 240 -11.81 -15.40 -6.12
C PRO A 240 -10.56 -16.22 -6.49
N LYS A 241 -9.48 -15.58 -6.96
CA LYS A 241 -8.24 -16.26 -7.37
C LYS A 241 -7.50 -16.80 -6.15
N MET A 242 -7.40 -16.03 -5.07
CA MET A 242 -6.71 -16.45 -3.85
C MET A 242 -7.58 -17.29 -2.91
N SER A 243 -8.91 -17.31 -3.09
CA SER A 243 -9.85 -18.05 -2.24
C SER A 243 -9.66 -19.56 -2.30
N ALA A 244 -9.01 -20.07 -3.35
CA ALA A 244 -8.58 -21.47 -3.43
C ALA A 244 -7.57 -21.87 -2.35
N TYR A 245 -6.83 -20.91 -1.77
CA TYR A 245 -5.79 -21.16 -0.76
C TYR A 245 -6.24 -20.87 0.67
N SER A 246 -7.23 -19.98 0.84
CA SER A 246 -7.84 -19.67 2.14
C SER A 246 -9.15 -18.93 1.96
N ALA A 247 -10.19 -19.35 2.69
CA ALA A 247 -11.49 -18.69 2.69
C ALA A 247 -11.50 -17.36 3.47
N THR A 248 -10.48 -17.08 4.30
CA THR A 248 -10.52 -15.96 5.26
C THR A 248 -9.29 -15.05 5.20
N ALA A 249 -8.16 -15.51 4.66
CA ALA A 249 -6.94 -14.71 4.64
C ALA A 249 -7.03 -13.51 3.69
N PHE A 250 -7.73 -13.63 2.57
CA PHE A 250 -7.63 -12.69 1.46
C PHE A 250 -8.82 -11.75 1.28
N GLY A 251 -9.81 -11.80 2.18
CA GLY A 251 -11.07 -11.08 2.06
C GLY A 251 -12.21 -12.03 1.68
N SER A 252 -13.42 -11.66 2.08
CA SER A 252 -14.62 -12.48 1.93
C SER A 252 -15.80 -11.60 1.65
N ALA A 253 -16.76 -12.10 0.88
CA ALA A 253 -18.06 -11.49 0.66
C ALA A 253 -19.13 -12.57 0.68
N LYS A 254 -20.36 -12.19 1.02
CA LYS A 254 -21.55 -13.01 0.90
C LYS A 254 -22.51 -12.32 -0.05
N ASP A 255 -22.92 -12.99 -1.11
CA ASP A 255 -23.83 -12.47 -2.14
C ASP A 255 -23.35 -11.12 -2.72
N GLY A 256 -22.02 -10.99 -2.92
CA GLY A 256 -21.38 -9.76 -3.42
C GLY A 256 -21.24 -8.64 -2.39
N VAL A 257 -21.64 -8.85 -1.13
CA VAL A 257 -21.60 -7.84 -0.06
C VAL A 257 -20.60 -8.26 1.03
N ALA A 258 -19.76 -7.32 1.46
CA ALA A 258 -18.78 -7.51 2.52
C ALA A 258 -18.92 -6.43 3.59
N ASN A 259 -19.00 -6.83 4.86
CA ASN A 259 -18.68 -5.92 5.96
C ASN A 259 -17.15 -5.91 6.12
N VAL A 260 -16.54 -4.75 5.94
CA VAL A 260 -15.09 -4.59 5.84
C VAL A 260 -14.53 -3.76 7.01
N ASN A 261 -15.20 -3.78 8.17
CA ASN A 261 -14.78 -3.03 9.36
C ASN A 261 -13.34 -3.33 9.82
N GLY A 262 -12.88 -4.57 9.62
CA GLY A 262 -11.50 -5.01 9.87
C GLY A 262 -10.75 -5.36 8.58
N GLY A 263 -11.19 -4.80 7.45
CA GLY A 263 -10.64 -5.06 6.12
C GLY A 263 -9.38 -4.29 5.79
N GLN A 264 -8.89 -3.43 6.70
CA GLN A 264 -7.71 -2.59 6.48
C GLN A 264 -6.50 -3.47 6.16
N HIS A 265 -5.75 -3.02 5.17
CA HIS A 265 -4.58 -3.74 4.69
C HIS A 265 -3.52 -2.77 4.18
N CYS A 266 -2.28 -3.19 4.35
CA CYS A 266 -1.12 -2.51 3.80
C CYS A 266 -0.48 -3.45 2.79
N ARG A 267 -0.34 -3.03 1.54
CA ARG A 267 0.47 -3.74 0.52
C ARG A 267 1.73 -2.95 0.21
N ALA A 268 2.71 -3.55 -0.47
CA ALA A 268 3.92 -2.84 -0.89
C ALA A 268 4.15 -2.96 -2.39
N GLU A 269 4.83 -1.98 -2.97
CA GLU A 269 5.31 -2.08 -4.33
C GLU A 269 6.73 -1.53 -4.44
N PHE A 270 7.45 -1.99 -5.44
CA PHE A 270 8.80 -1.54 -5.76
C PHE A 270 8.89 -1.10 -7.22
N TYR A 271 9.79 -0.16 -7.51
CA TYR A 271 9.92 0.42 -8.83
C TYR A 271 11.13 -0.16 -9.57
N LEU A 272 10.90 -0.59 -10.81
CA LEU A 272 11.93 -1.03 -11.74
C LEU A 272 12.10 0.01 -12.85
N ALA A 273 13.33 0.53 -13.02
CA ALA A 273 13.63 1.52 -14.06
C ALA A 273 13.34 0.94 -15.46
N GLY A 274 12.61 1.68 -16.28
CA GLY A 274 12.16 1.21 -17.60
C GLY A 274 10.94 0.26 -17.58
N PHE A 275 10.40 -0.08 -16.40
CA PHE A 275 9.22 -0.95 -16.27
C PHE A 275 8.08 -0.26 -15.52
N GLY A 276 8.34 0.25 -14.31
CA GLY A 276 7.32 0.87 -13.45
C GLY A 276 7.19 0.20 -12.08
N TRP A 277 6.08 0.49 -11.41
CA TRP A 277 5.76 -0.07 -10.10
C TRP A 277 5.31 -1.54 -10.22
N VAL A 278 5.90 -2.40 -9.40
CA VAL A 278 5.64 -3.84 -9.33
C VAL A 278 5.02 -4.17 -7.96
N PRO A 279 3.82 -4.77 -7.93
CA PRO A 279 3.14 -5.10 -6.69
C PRO A 279 3.83 -6.26 -5.96
N VAL A 280 3.82 -6.23 -4.63
CA VAL A 280 4.23 -7.33 -3.77
C VAL A 280 3.40 -7.36 -2.48
N ASP A 281 3.14 -8.55 -1.93
CA ASP A 281 2.50 -8.66 -0.62
C ASP A 281 3.02 -9.86 0.17
N SER A 282 4.03 -9.62 1.00
CA SER A 282 4.62 -10.67 1.85
C SER A 282 3.75 -10.95 3.08
N ALA A 283 2.97 -9.96 3.51
CA ALA A 283 2.11 -10.06 4.69
C ALA A 283 0.95 -11.03 4.50
N ASP A 284 0.36 -11.06 3.30
CA ASP A 284 -0.74 -11.98 2.99
C ASP A 284 -0.29 -13.44 2.93
N VAL A 285 0.97 -13.71 2.57
CA VAL A 285 1.57 -15.04 2.72
C VAL A 285 1.60 -15.47 4.18
N ALA A 286 2.11 -14.60 5.07
CA ALA A 286 2.18 -14.87 6.51
C ALA A 286 0.79 -15.01 7.14
N LYS A 287 -0.18 -14.19 6.71
CA LYS A 287 -1.57 -14.26 7.16
C LYS A 287 -2.22 -15.58 6.75
N MET A 288 -2.02 -16.01 5.49
CA MET A 288 -2.55 -17.29 5.00
C MET A 288 -1.94 -18.47 5.74
N ARG A 289 -0.61 -18.48 5.93
CA ARG A 289 0.09 -19.51 6.72
C ARG A 289 -0.51 -19.65 8.13
N LEU A 290 -0.76 -18.53 8.82
CA LEU A 290 -1.37 -18.56 10.15
C LEU A 290 -2.83 -19.06 10.10
N ALA A 291 -3.64 -18.55 9.18
CA ALA A 291 -5.06 -18.90 9.08
C ALA A 291 -5.25 -20.39 8.77
N GLU A 292 -4.46 -20.93 7.84
CA GLU A 292 -4.56 -22.31 7.36
C GLU A 292 -3.60 -23.27 8.06
N LYS A 293 -2.85 -22.80 9.07
CA LYS A 293 -1.85 -23.57 9.84
C LYS A 293 -0.81 -24.26 8.95
N LYS A 294 -0.35 -23.57 7.90
CA LYS A 294 0.62 -24.07 6.93
C LYS A 294 2.04 -23.67 7.28
N SER A 295 2.98 -24.58 7.02
CA SER A 295 4.41 -24.29 7.12
C SER A 295 4.86 -23.37 5.99
N VAL A 296 6.09 -22.84 6.12
CA VAL A 296 6.73 -22.10 5.03
C VAL A 296 6.91 -22.97 3.79
N ASP A 297 7.28 -24.24 3.95
CA ASP A 297 7.61 -25.15 2.84
C ASP A 297 6.37 -25.80 2.18
N ASP A 298 5.18 -25.52 2.70
CA ASP A 298 3.93 -26.01 2.12
C ASP A 298 3.76 -25.54 0.66
N LYS A 299 3.24 -26.41 -0.21
CA LYS A 299 3.10 -26.12 -1.65
C LYS A 299 2.16 -24.96 -1.92
N GLU A 300 1.10 -24.80 -1.14
CA GLU A 300 0.15 -23.71 -1.28
C GLU A 300 0.74 -22.41 -0.72
N THR A 301 1.52 -22.48 0.37
CA THR A 301 2.32 -21.34 0.83
C THR A 301 3.27 -20.83 -0.26
N GLN A 302 4.01 -21.72 -0.89
CA GLN A 302 4.94 -21.36 -1.97
C GLN A 302 4.20 -20.84 -3.22
N ALA A 303 3.04 -21.41 -3.56
CA ALA A 303 2.21 -20.92 -4.65
C ALA A 303 1.71 -19.48 -4.40
N VAL A 304 1.23 -19.20 -3.18
CA VAL A 304 0.78 -17.87 -2.78
C VAL A 304 1.94 -16.87 -2.73
N ALA A 305 3.10 -17.27 -2.19
CA ALA A 305 4.30 -16.42 -2.21
C ALA A 305 4.71 -16.05 -3.64
N ASN A 306 4.78 -17.03 -4.54
CA ASN A 306 5.11 -16.79 -5.95
C ASN A 306 4.08 -15.90 -6.65
N TYR A 307 2.79 -16.07 -6.36
CA TYR A 307 1.74 -15.21 -6.92
C TYR A 307 1.83 -13.78 -6.36
N LEU A 308 2.02 -13.60 -5.06
CA LEU A 308 2.05 -12.28 -4.45
C LEU A 308 3.36 -11.52 -4.68
N PHE A 309 4.30 -12.06 -5.45
CA PHE A 309 5.42 -11.32 -6.02
C PHE A 309 5.12 -10.96 -7.49
N GLY A 310 4.72 -9.71 -7.72
CA GLY A 310 4.36 -9.22 -9.05
C GLY A 310 2.87 -9.31 -9.39
N ASN A 311 2.02 -9.77 -8.46
CA ASN A 311 0.57 -9.76 -8.66
C ASN A 311 -0.21 -9.26 -7.45
N TRP A 312 -1.30 -8.53 -7.72
CA TRP A 312 -2.35 -8.16 -6.79
C TRP A 312 -3.71 -8.52 -7.40
N GLU A 313 -4.46 -9.37 -6.71
CA GLU A 313 -5.91 -9.42 -6.90
C GLU A 313 -6.51 -8.16 -6.26
N ALA A 314 -7.33 -7.44 -7.04
CA ALA A 314 -7.78 -6.09 -6.78
C ALA A 314 -9.14 -6.05 -6.07
N ASN A 315 -9.40 -7.03 -5.20
CA ASN A 315 -10.51 -7.01 -4.24
C ASN A 315 -10.29 -6.01 -3.08
N TRP A 316 -9.55 -4.94 -3.34
CA TRP A 316 -9.13 -3.92 -2.38
C TRP A 316 -8.90 -2.60 -3.12
N VAL A 317 -8.86 -1.50 -2.37
CA VAL A 317 -8.54 -0.17 -2.89
C VAL A 317 -7.52 0.52 -1.99
N GLY A 318 -6.55 1.21 -2.60
CA GLY A 318 -5.56 2.02 -1.92
C GLY A 318 -6.07 3.44 -1.63
N PHE A 319 -5.72 3.98 -0.47
CA PHE A 319 -6.04 5.35 -0.06
C PHE A 319 -4.85 6.29 -0.22
N ASN A 320 -3.66 5.89 0.23
CA ASN A 320 -2.45 6.71 0.15
C ASN A 320 -1.18 5.89 0.42
N HIS A 321 -0.03 6.55 0.30
CA HIS A 321 1.31 6.04 0.61
C HIS A 321 1.94 6.81 1.79
N ALA A 322 1.15 7.54 2.56
CA ALA A 322 1.64 8.54 3.47
C ALA A 322 2.23 7.89 4.73
N ARG A 323 3.43 8.34 5.10
CA ARG A 323 4.11 7.98 6.34
C ARG A 323 4.61 9.22 7.05
N ASP A 324 4.55 9.21 8.38
CA ASP A 324 5.21 10.22 9.22
C ASP A 324 4.83 11.66 8.83
N PHE A 325 3.51 11.92 8.74
CA PHE A 325 2.99 13.12 8.08
C PHE A 325 1.86 13.79 8.87
N ALA A 326 1.66 15.08 8.60
CA ALA A 326 0.55 15.83 9.17
C ALA A 326 -0.66 15.85 8.22
N LEU A 327 -1.85 15.67 8.78
CA LEU A 327 -3.12 15.92 8.09
C LEU A 327 -3.46 17.42 8.10
N TYR A 328 -4.43 17.79 7.27
CA TYR A 328 -5.05 19.10 7.27
C TYR A 328 -6.58 18.99 7.42
N PRO A 329 -7.22 19.79 8.30
CA PRO A 329 -6.62 20.58 9.37
C PRO A 329 -5.74 19.73 10.29
N THR A 330 -4.78 20.35 10.99
CA THR A 330 -3.84 19.62 11.83
C THR A 330 -4.57 19.00 13.03
N PRO A 331 -4.51 17.67 13.21
CA PRO A 331 -5.07 16.98 14.37
C PRO A 331 -4.17 17.11 15.60
N GLU A 332 -4.66 16.73 16.78
CA GLU A 332 -3.85 16.69 18.00
C GLU A 332 -2.71 15.65 17.88
N LEU A 333 -3.02 14.46 17.37
CA LEU A 333 -2.01 13.43 17.09
C LEU A 333 -1.30 13.73 15.76
N THR A 334 -0.14 14.36 15.83
CA THR A 334 0.70 14.66 14.67
C THR A 334 2.20 14.55 15.01
N PRO A 335 3.06 14.04 14.10
CA PRO A 335 2.71 13.42 12.82
C PRO A 335 2.00 12.06 13.00
N LEU A 336 1.14 11.71 12.05
CA LEU A 336 0.59 10.37 11.94
C LEU A 336 1.60 9.44 11.27
N ASN A 337 1.78 8.24 11.84
CA ASN A 337 2.60 7.19 11.25
C ASN A 337 2.05 6.76 9.88
N ASN A 338 0.74 6.53 9.76
CA ASN A 338 0.08 6.19 8.50
C ASN A 338 -1.41 6.59 8.56
N PHE A 339 -2.10 6.52 7.42
CA PHE A 339 -3.51 6.91 7.31
C PHE A 339 -4.34 5.89 6.53
N GLY A 340 -4.38 4.65 7.03
CA GLY A 340 -5.25 3.57 6.52
C GLY A 340 -6.59 3.43 7.25
N TYR A 341 -6.70 4.00 8.44
CA TYR A 341 -7.91 4.03 9.26
C TYR A 341 -8.46 5.47 9.32
N PRO A 342 -9.78 5.68 9.52
CA PRO A 342 -10.27 7.00 9.88
C PRO A 342 -9.62 7.45 11.18
N TYR A 343 -9.33 8.74 11.31
CA TYR A 343 -8.86 9.33 12.57
C TYR A 343 -9.92 10.31 13.07
N ALA A 344 -10.22 10.29 14.35
CA ALA A 344 -11.12 11.25 14.97
C ALA A 344 -10.65 11.61 16.36
N GLU A 345 -11.04 12.79 16.82
CA GLU A 345 -10.79 13.27 18.17
C GLU A 345 -12.00 14.04 18.70
N VAL A 346 -12.19 14.01 20.02
CA VAL A 346 -13.22 14.78 20.72
C VAL A 346 -12.55 15.68 21.74
N GLY A 347 -12.59 16.99 21.53
CA GLY A 347 -11.89 17.95 22.38
C GLY A 347 -10.36 17.79 22.35
N GLY A 348 -9.81 17.24 21.27
CA GLY A 348 -8.38 16.90 21.14
C GLY A 348 -8.04 15.47 21.56
N GLU A 349 -8.94 14.76 22.25
CA GLU A 349 -8.66 13.37 22.67
C GLU A 349 -8.94 12.38 21.53
N PRO A 350 -7.93 11.62 21.04
CA PRO A 350 -8.11 10.68 19.94
C PRO A 350 -9.06 9.52 20.26
N LEU A 351 -9.87 9.12 19.28
CA LEU A 351 -10.70 7.93 19.34
C LEU A 351 -9.95 6.67 18.88
N ASN A 352 -10.37 5.50 19.38
CA ASN A 352 -9.77 4.21 19.02
C ASN A 352 -10.22 3.73 17.63
N SER A 353 -9.50 4.14 16.58
CA SER A 353 -9.80 3.75 15.20
C SER A 353 -9.68 2.26 14.88
N PHE A 354 -9.10 1.46 15.77
CA PHE A 354 -8.91 0.02 15.55
C PHE A 354 -10.11 -0.81 16.03
N ASN A 355 -11.07 -0.18 16.71
CA ASN A 355 -12.29 -0.84 17.17
C ASN A 355 -13.51 -0.14 16.58
N ALA A 356 -14.08 -0.73 15.52
CA ALA A 356 -15.23 -0.17 14.80
C ALA A 356 -16.41 0.22 15.70
N LYS A 357 -16.69 -0.60 16.73
CA LYS A 357 -17.80 -0.37 17.64
C LYS A 357 -17.52 0.78 18.60
N GLU A 358 -16.30 0.86 19.16
CA GLU A 358 -15.89 1.95 20.05
C GLU A 358 -15.71 3.27 19.31
N PHE A 359 -15.26 3.24 18.06
CA PHE A 359 -15.16 4.43 17.21
C PHE A 359 -16.54 4.89 16.73
N GLY A 360 -17.43 3.93 16.43
CA GLY A 360 -18.74 4.19 15.84
C GLY A 360 -18.69 4.25 14.31
N TYR A 361 -18.05 3.29 13.65
CA TYR A 361 -18.09 3.16 12.19
C TYR A 361 -18.61 1.79 11.72
N GLU A 362 -19.25 1.78 10.55
CA GLU A 362 -19.55 0.59 9.77
C GLU A 362 -19.22 0.81 8.29
N PHE A 363 -18.44 -0.11 7.73
CA PHE A 363 -17.95 -0.09 6.37
C PHE A 363 -18.54 -1.28 5.62
N ILE A 364 -19.38 -0.99 4.63
CA ILE A 364 -20.01 -1.98 3.77
C ILE A 364 -19.52 -1.76 2.35
N SER A 365 -19.03 -2.82 1.72
CA SER A 365 -18.69 -2.83 0.31
C SER A 365 -19.59 -3.80 -0.43
N LYS A 366 -20.08 -3.40 -1.59
CA LYS A 366 -20.89 -4.22 -2.48
C LYS A 366 -20.27 -4.21 -3.87
N GLU A 367 -19.93 -5.38 -4.38
CA GLU A 367 -19.55 -5.55 -5.77
C GLU A 367 -20.76 -5.31 -6.66
N ILE A 368 -20.58 -4.48 -7.70
CA ILE A 368 -21.61 -4.07 -8.64
C ILE A 368 -21.14 -4.32 -10.07
N GLN A 369 -22.10 -4.51 -10.99
CA GLN A 369 -21.83 -4.76 -12.41
C GLN A 369 -21.55 -3.49 -13.19
#